data_AF-A0A7S1P281-F1
#
_entry.id   AF-A0A7S1P281-F1
#
_cell.length_a   1.000
_cell.length_b   1.000
_cell.length_c   1.000
_cell.angle_alpha   90.00
_cell.angle_beta   90.00
_cell.angle_gamma   90.00
#
_symmetry.space_group_name_H-M   'P 1'
#
loop_
_entity.id
_entity.type
_entity.pdbx_description
1 polymer ?
#
loop_
_entity_poly.entity_id
_entity_poly.type
_entity_poly.pdbx_seq_one_letter_code
_entity_poly.pdbx_strand_id
1 'polypeptide(L)'
;LISYCPPDTVQAADGASCTMTQYAELNRYCPDGSEETVSASSSRGKKSRAVSQCIARETQAKVMQCPADYKQSEVTGSDGGVLCEKCAGEAAHKTTSSCRYEPGTFVCPAGYAKEGESKELCVKKTVLDYLYSCPDGYQQEDNRCVQRTDVAMQQKCPEGYAASDTGACTRLITADMLSKCPPGHTPSGDACVQEMREAVAVSCPSGYERQGNSCVAARYTQKQLRCTKGYDLVGDTCTQIKTAAKYASCPPDSALKDGSCVRYEHTAALQECPDNMEMGKGKCYAMESAAAQYVCGKGYTLEGVQCLATHTIAAH
;
A
#
# COMPACT_ATOMS: atom_id res chain seq x y z
N LEU A 1 14.27 -8.99 35.62
CA LEU A 1 14.09 -9.87 34.45
C LEU A 1 14.51 -9.08 33.22
N ILE A 2 15.08 -9.74 32.22
CA ILE A 2 15.43 -9.13 30.94
C ILE A 2 14.31 -9.45 29.96
N SER A 3 13.69 -8.40 29.41
CA SER A 3 12.70 -8.51 28.33
C SER A 3 13.43 -8.75 27.01
N TYR A 4 13.00 -9.76 26.26
CA TYR A 4 13.53 -10.04 24.93
C TYR A 4 12.44 -10.53 23.99
N CYS A 5 12.65 -10.29 22.70
CA CYS A 5 11.79 -10.84 21.68
C CYS A 5 12.12 -12.31 21.41
N PRO A 6 11.12 -13.20 21.33
CA PRO A 6 11.34 -14.58 20.95
C PRO A 6 11.98 -14.69 19.56
N PRO A 7 12.61 -15.83 19.23
CA PRO A 7 13.13 -16.09 17.89
C PRO A 7 12.08 -15.81 16.81
N ASP A 8 12.53 -15.36 15.64
CA ASP A 8 11.68 -15.03 14.48
C ASP A 8 10.69 -13.87 14.67
N THR A 9 10.89 -13.04 15.71
CA THR A 9 10.13 -11.82 15.96
C THR A 9 11.03 -10.58 16.05
N VAL A 10 10.48 -9.41 15.72
CA VAL A 10 11.20 -8.13 15.74
C VAL A 10 10.54 -7.20 16.76
N GLN A 11 11.32 -6.41 17.48
CA GLN A 11 10.76 -5.44 18.44
C GLN A 11 9.90 -4.40 17.72
N ALA A 12 8.67 -4.22 18.18
CA ALA A 12 7.75 -3.23 17.64
C ALA A 12 8.20 -1.80 17.98
N ALA A 13 7.70 -0.82 17.21
CA ALA A 13 8.10 0.58 17.35
C ALA A 13 7.73 1.20 18.72
N ASP A 14 6.77 0.60 19.43
CA ASP A 14 6.37 1.00 20.79
C ASP A 14 7.37 0.53 21.87
N GLY A 15 8.32 -0.33 21.52
CA GLY A 15 9.31 -0.92 22.41
C GLY A 15 8.74 -1.92 23.43
N ALA A 16 7.44 -2.20 23.43
CA ALA A 16 6.73 -2.97 24.44
C ALA A 16 6.25 -4.35 23.95
N SER A 17 6.23 -4.57 22.63
CA SER A 17 5.79 -5.82 22.02
C SER A 17 6.76 -6.31 20.93
N CYS A 18 6.57 -7.55 20.48
CA CYS A 18 7.34 -8.15 19.40
C CYS A 18 6.39 -8.51 18.25
N THR A 19 6.72 -8.11 17.04
CA THR A 19 5.92 -8.44 15.85
C THR A 19 6.47 -9.69 15.18
N MET A 20 5.63 -10.71 15.04
CA MET A 20 5.90 -11.87 14.20
C MET A 20 5.31 -11.61 12.81
N THR A 21 6.11 -11.82 11.75
CA THR A 21 5.66 -11.67 10.36
C THR A 21 5.60 -13.04 9.69
N GLN A 22 4.41 -13.44 9.28
CA GLN A 22 4.19 -14.67 8.52
C GLN A 22 3.92 -14.35 7.05
N TYR A 23 4.40 -15.24 6.19
CA TYR A 23 4.27 -15.11 4.73
C TYR A 23 3.46 -16.27 4.18
N ALA A 24 2.56 -15.95 3.26
CA ALA A 24 1.81 -16.94 2.48
C ALA A 24 1.88 -16.62 0.99
N GLU A 25 1.73 -17.66 0.18
CA GLU A 25 1.61 -17.54 -1.27
C GLU A 25 0.22 -17.00 -1.64
N LEU A 26 0.14 -16.37 -2.81
CA LEU A 26 -1.14 -15.91 -3.36
C LEU A 26 -1.98 -17.10 -3.82
N ASN A 27 -3.25 -17.12 -3.43
CA ASN A 27 -4.22 -18.08 -3.95
C ASN A 27 -4.57 -17.67 -5.39
N ARG A 28 -4.27 -18.55 -6.34
CA ARG A 28 -4.57 -18.36 -7.75
C ARG A 28 -5.92 -18.99 -8.10
N TYR A 29 -6.82 -18.24 -8.73
CA TYR A 29 -8.15 -18.72 -9.11
C TYR A 29 -8.62 -18.12 -10.43
N CYS A 30 -9.61 -18.78 -11.05
CA CYS A 30 -10.25 -18.28 -12.27
C CYS A 30 -11.36 -17.29 -11.94
N PRO A 31 -11.53 -16.22 -12.73
CA PRO A 31 -12.62 -15.27 -12.55
C PRO A 31 -13.98 -15.93 -12.78
N ASP A 32 -15.03 -15.36 -12.19
CA ASP A 32 -16.40 -15.83 -12.32
C ASP A 32 -16.81 -15.99 -13.79
N GLY A 33 -17.49 -17.10 -14.11
CA GLY A 33 -17.86 -17.44 -15.48
C GLY A 33 -16.75 -18.08 -16.32
N SER A 34 -15.63 -18.46 -15.70
CA SER A 34 -14.56 -19.23 -16.34
C SER A 34 -14.10 -20.42 -15.52
N GLU A 35 -13.56 -21.43 -16.20
CA GLU A 35 -13.09 -22.67 -15.58
C GLU A 35 -11.62 -22.91 -15.90
N GLU A 36 -10.89 -23.51 -14.95
CA GLU A 36 -9.51 -23.92 -15.19
C GLU A 36 -9.48 -25.17 -16.08
N THR A 37 -8.81 -25.05 -17.21
CA THR A 37 -8.65 -26.14 -18.16
C THR A 37 -7.17 -26.50 -18.27
N VAL A 38 -6.89 -27.80 -18.20
CA VAL A 38 -5.53 -28.32 -18.32
C VAL A 38 -5.37 -28.96 -19.69
N SER A 39 -4.62 -28.30 -20.56
CA SER A 39 -4.34 -28.81 -21.90
C SER A 39 -2.96 -29.48 -21.94
N ALA A 40 -2.93 -30.76 -22.30
CA ALA A 40 -1.68 -31.47 -22.55
C ALA A 40 -1.14 -31.07 -23.93
N SER A 41 -0.05 -30.31 -23.97
CA SER A 41 0.65 -30.01 -25.22
C SER A 41 1.40 -31.27 -25.70
N SER A 42 0.74 -32.09 -26.51
CA SER A 42 1.37 -33.25 -27.17
C SER A 42 2.24 -32.77 -28.33
N SER A 43 3.45 -32.28 -28.02
CA SER A 43 4.52 -32.15 -29.01
C SER A 43 5.36 -33.43 -28.98
N ARG A 44 5.35 -34.18 -30.09
CA ARG A 44 6.14 -35.41 -30.29
C ARG A 44 7.58 -35.22 -29.78
N GLY A 45 7.91 -35.86 -28.66
CA GLY A 45 9.29 -36.09 -28.22
C GLY A 45 9.88 -35.22 -27.11
N LYS A 46 9.14 -34.30 -26.47
CA LYS A 46 9.62 -33.56 -25.27
C LYS A 46 8.54 -33.55 -24.19
N LYS A 47 8.95 -33.72 -22.92
CA LYS A 47 8.06 -33.74 -21.74
C LYS A 47 7.07 -32.58 -21.82
N SER A 48 5.81 -32.89 -22.12
CA SER A 48 4.71 -31.94 -22.26
C SER A 48 4.49 -31.22 -20.93
N ARG A 49 4.83 -29.93 -20.85
CA ARG A 49 4.43 -29.11 -19.71
C ARG A 49 2.93 -28.85 -19.88
N ALA A 50 2.12 -29.40 -18.98
CA ALA A 50 0.69 -29.12 -18.96
C ALA A 50 0.50 -27.62 -18.74
N VAL A 51 -0.27 -26.98 -19.62
CA VAL A 51 -0.58 -25.55 -19.50
C VAL A 51 -1.99 -25.46 -18.93
N SER A 52 -2.12 -24.89 -17.74
CA SER A 52 -3.41 -24.56 -17.12
C SER A 52 -3.82 -23.14 -17.53
N GLN A 53 -5.06 -22.96 -17.96
CA GLN A 53 -5.62 -21.67 -18.37
C GLN A 53 -7.07 -21.53 -17.92
N CYS A 54 -7.46 -20.32 -17.52
CA CYS A 54 -8.87 -19.99 -17.28
C CYS A 54 -9.57 -19.74 -18.62
N ILE A 55 -10.64 -20.49 -18.90
CA ILE A 55 -11.39 -20.37 -20.14
C ILE A 55 -12.85 -20.06 -19.82
N ALA A 56 -13.32 -18.91 -20.29
CA ALA A 56 -14.75 -18.61 -20.35
C ALA A 56 -15.33 -19.17 -21.65
N ARG A 57 -16.51 -19.78 -21.56
CA ARG A 57 -17.22 -20.39 -22.68
C ARG A 57 -18.55 -19.67 -22.91
N GLU A 58 -18.75 -19.18 -24.12
CA GLU A 58 -20.00 -18.58 -24.55
C GLU A 58 -20.62 -19.40 -25.68
N THR A 59 -21.91 -19.71 -25.58
CA THR A 59 -22.63 -20.51 -26.58
C THR A 59 -23.59 -19.65 -27.38
N GLN A 60 -23.64 -19.90 -28.69
CA GLN A 60 -24.59 -19.23 -29.59
C GLN A 60 -25.15 -20.23 -30.60
N ALA A 61 -26.42 -20.02 -31.00
CA ALA A 61 -27.03 -20.80 -32.06
C ALA A 61 -26.35 -20.54 -33.40
N LYS A 62 -26.31 -21.56 -34.27
CA LYS A 62 -25.89 -21.38 -35.66
C LYS A 62 -26.82 -20.41 -36.37
N VAL A 63 -26.26 -19.54 -37.20
CA VAL A 63 -27.02 -18.62 -38.04
C VAL A 63 -27.24 -19.25 -39.42
N MET A 64 -28.43 -19.02 -39.97
CA MET A 64 -28.79 -19.45 -41.30
C MET A 64 -28.16 -18.51 -42.33
N GLN A 65 -27.42 -19.06 -43.29
CA GLN A 65 -26.74 -18.31 -44.33
C GLN A 65 -27.12 -18.85 -45.72
N CYS A 66 -27.56 -17.92 -46.58
CA CYS A 66 -27.93 -18.18 -47.95
C CYS A 66 -26.75 -18.04 -48.92
N PRO A 67 -26.80 -18.76 -50.06
CA PRO A 67 -25.89 -18.51 -51.19
C PRO A 67 -25.96 -17.05 -51.66
N ALA A 68 -24.90 -16.59 -52.34
CA ALA A 68 -24.85 -15.23 -52.89
C ALA A 68 -26.06 -14.96 -53.82
N ASP A 69 -26.66 -13.77 -53.67
CA ASP A 69 -27.88 -13.30 -54.34
C ASP A 69 -29.22 -13.96 -53.92
N TYR A 70 -29.22 -14.85 -52.93
CA TYR A 70 -30.44 -15.43 -52.38
C TYR A 70 -30.80 -14.77 -51.05
N LYS A 71 -32.10 -14.59 -50.79
CA LYS A 71 -32.64 -14.09 -49.52
C LYS A 71 -33.32 -15.24 -48.76
N GLN A 72 -33.54 -15.09 -47.46
CA GLN A 72 -34.28 -16.09 -46.68
C GLN A 72 -35.72 -16.20 -47.18
N SER A 73 -36.17 -17.42 -47.47
CA SER A 73 -37.53 -17.72 -47.89
C SER A 73 -38.47 -17.80 -46.69
N GLU A 74 -39.69 -17.29 -46.86
CA GLU A 74 -40.80 -17.49 -45.91
C GLU A 74 -41.42 -18.89 -46.05
N VAL A 75 -41.16 -19.56 -47.17
CA VAL A 75 -41.59 -20.94 -47.45
C VAL A 75 -40.52 -21.92 -46.98
N THR A 76 -40.93 -22.92 -46.22
CA THR A 76 -40.08 -24.05 -45.79
C THR A 76 -40.14 -25.19 -46.82
N GLY A 77 -39.07 -25.98 -46.89
CA GLY A 77 -39.05 -27.19 -47.71
C GLY A 77 -40.03 -28.25 -47.21
N SER A 78 -40.28 -29.26 -48.02
CA SER A 78 -41.12 -30.42 -47.65
C SER A 78 -40.69 -31.11 -46.36
N ASP A 79 -39.40 -31.03 -46.03
CA ASP A 79 -38.78 -31.63 -44.84
C ASP A 79 -38.76 -30.67 -43.64
N GLY A 80 -39.43 -29.52 -43.74
CA GLY A 80 -39.44 -28.47 -42.71
C GLY A 80 -38.15 -27.63 -42.64
N GLY A 81 -37.19 -27.86 -43.54
CA GLY A 81 -35.93 -27.13 -43.61
C GLY A 81 -36.09 -25.69 -44.13
N VAL A 82 -35.24 -24.78 -43.62
CA VAL A 82 -35.22 -23.37 -44.05
C VAL A 82 -34.62 -23.26 -45.46
N LEU A 83 -35.31 -22.54 -46.35
CA LEU A 83 -34.90 -22.32 -47.73
C LEU A 83 -34.43 -20.89 -47.98
N CYS A 84 -33.65 -20.73 -49.04
CA CYS A 84 -33.20 -19.47 -49.61
C CYS A 84 -33.89 -19.28 -50.96
N GLU A 85 -34.41 -18.09 -51.25
CA GLU A 85 -35.11 -17.76 -52.49
C GLU A 85 -34.38 -16.68 -53.30
N LYS A 86 -34.40 -16.81 -54.64
CA LYS A 86 -34.00 -15.79 -55.60
C LYS A 86 -35.10 -15.66 -56.65
N CYS A 87 -35.82 -14.55 -56.63
CA CYS A 87 -36.96 -14.29 -57.51
C CYS A 87 -36.62 -13.29 -58.61
N ALA A 88 -37.20 -13.44 -59.80
CA ALA A 88 -37.06 -12.49 -60.90
C ALA A 88 -38.08 -11.34 -60.72
N GLY A 89 -37.65 -10.24 -60.09
CA GLY A 89 -38.47 -9.03 -59.87
C GLY A 89 -39.32 -9.02 -58.59
N GLU A 90 -39.96 -7.89 -58.30
CA GLU A 90 -40.92 -7.71 -57.17
C GLU A 90 -42.29 -8.28 -57.55
N ALA A 91 -42.38 -9.59 -57.76
CA ALA A 91 -43.66 -10.23 -58.06
C ALA A 91 -44.56 -10.28 -56.82
N ALA A 92 -45.78 -9.76 -56.93
CA ALA A 92 -46.80 -9.78 -55.86
C ALA A 92 -47.27 -11.20 -55.47
N HIS A 93 -46.96 -12.22 -56.30
CA HIS A 93 -47.23 -13.62 -56.02
C HIS A 93 -45.97 -14.46 -56.27
N LYS A 94 -45.36 -14.97 -55.19
CA LYS A 94 -44.20 -15.87 -55.23
C LYS A 94 -44.64 -17.30 -55.57
N THR A 95 -44.44 -17.72 -56.81
CA THR A 95 -44.67 -19.10 -57.28
C THR A 95 -43.35 -19.81 -57.56
N THR A 96 -43.33 -21.15 -57.56
CA THR A 96 -42.15 -21.96 -57.93
C THR A 96 -41.65 -21.73 -59.36
N SER A 97 -42.47 -21.10 -60.21
CA SER A 97 -42.08 -20.65 -61.56
C SER A 97 -41.38 -19.29 -61.59
N SER A 98 -41.47 -18.49 -60.52
CA SER A 98 -40.98 -17.11 -60.44
C SER A 98 -39.76 -16.96 -59.52
N CYS A 99 -39.50 -17.96 -58.68
CA CYS A 99 -38.45 -17.98 -57.67
C CYS A 99 -37.69 -19.31 -57.71
N ARG A 100 -36.37 -19.22 -57.60
CA ARG A 100 -35.50 -20.39 -57.38
C ARG A 100 -35.23 -20.57 -55.90
N TYR A 101 -35.42 -21.78 -55.39
CA TYR A 101 -35.19 -22.14 -54.00
C TYR A 101 -33.95 -23.03 -53.84
N GLU A 102 -33.15 -22.79 -52.81
CA GLU A 102 -31.97 -23.58 -52.43
C GLU A 102 -31.95 -23.80 -50.91
N PRO A 103 -31.39 -24.91 -50.39
CA PRO A 103 -31.31 -25.13 -48.95
C PRO A 103 -30.37 -24.13 -48.27
N GLY A 104 -30.80 -23.59 -47.12
CA GLY A 104 -29.96 -22.75 -46.28
C GLY A 104 -28.88 -23.55 -45.55
N THR A 105 -27.71 -22.94 -45.34
CA THR A 105 -26.63 -23.56 -44.56
C THR A 105 -26.54 -22.96 -43.16
N PHE A 106 -26.28 -23.78 -42.15
CA PHE A 106 -26.12 -23.31 -40.76
C PHE A 106 -24.64 -23.20 -40.41
N VAL A 107 -24.18 -21.96 -40.24
CA VAL A 107 -22.79 -21.64 -39.94
C VAL A 107 -22.66 -20.97 -38.58
N CYS A 108 -21.46 -21.03 -38.00
CA CYS A 108 -21.20 -20.32 -36.76
C CYS A 108 -21.04 -18.82 -37.02
N PRO A 109 -21.63 -17.96 -36.19
CA PRO A 109 -21.37 -16.52 -36.23
C PRO A 109 -19.89 -16.19 -36.11
N ALA A 110 -19.52 -15.00 -36.57
CA ALA A 110 -18.13 -14.53 -36.48
C ALA A 110 -17.61 -14.61 -35.04
N GLY A 111 -16.48 -15.30 -34.86
CA GLY A 111 -15.86 -15.49 -33.54
C GLY A 111 -16.30 -16.74 -32.77
N TYR A 112 -17.26 -17.53 -33.29
CA TYR A 112 -17.65 -18.82 -32.70
C TYR A 112 -17.18 -19.97 -33.58
N ALA A 113 -16.78 -21.07 -32.95
CA ALA A 113 -16.34 -22.29 -33.62
C ALA A 113 -17.24 -23.48 -33.27
N LYS A 114 -17.23 -24.52 -34.12
CA LYS A 114 -17.86 -25.80 -33.79
C LYS A 114 -16.96 -26.53 -32.80
N GLU A 115 -17.52 -26.94 -31.66
CA GLU A 115 -16.83 -27.76 -30.68
C GLU A 115 -17.63 -29.05 -30.44
N GLY A 116 -16.98 -30.21 -30.61
CA GLY A 116 -17.62 -31.53 -30.47
C GLY A 116 -18.60 -31.88 -31.61
N GLU A 117 -19.52 -32.81 -31.34
CA GLU A 117 -20.55 -33.27 -32.28
C GLU A 117 -21.86 -32.47 -32.21
N SER A 118 -21.88 -31.36 -31.45
CA SER A 118 -23.08 -30.55 -31.27
C SER A 118 -23.56 -29.96 -32.60
N LYS A 119 -24.73 -30.44 -33.05
CA LYS A 119 -25.29 -30.09 -34.37
C LYS A 119 -25.89 -28.68 -34.43
N GLU A 120 -26.14 -28.03 -33.30
CA GLU A 120 -26.97 -26.81 -33.25
C GLU A 120 -26.28 -25.59 -32.62
N LEU A 121 -25.22 -25.80 -31.83
CA LEU A 121 -24.55 -24.75 -31.06
C LEU A 121 -23.11 -24.53 -31.50
N CYS A 122 -22.68 -23.28 -31.41
CA CYS A 122 -21.31 -22.84 -31.61
C CYS A 122 -20.76 -22.28 -30.31
N VAL A 123 -19.46 -22.48 -30.06
CA VAL A 123 -18.78 -22.08 -28.83
C VAL A 123 -17.69 -21.08 -29.15
N LYS A 124 -17.66 -20.00 -28.38
CA LYS A 124 -16.52 -19.07 -28.34
C LYS A 124 -15.80 -19.27 -27.01
N LYS A 125 -14.49 -19.49 -27.10
CA LYS A 125 -13.60 -19.63 -25.95
C LYS A 125 -12.78 -18.38 -25.81
N THR A 126 -12.77 -17.81 -24.60
CA THR A 126 -11.93 -16.67 -24.26
C THR A 126 -10.98 -17.09 -23.17
N VAL A 127 -9.67 -16.97 -23.42
CA VAL A 127 -8.66 -17.20 -22.39
C VAL A 127 -8.60 -15.96 -21.51
N LEU A 128 -8.76 -16.16 -20.20
CA LEU A 128 -8.71 -15.11 -19.20
C LEU A 128 -7.46 -15.29 -18.32
N ASP A 129 -6.99 -14.17 -17.80
CA ASP A 129 -5.92 -14.16 -16.81
C ASP A 129 -6.42 -14.68 -15.46
N TYR A 130 -5.51 -15.25 -14.69
CA TYR A 130 -5.79 -15.66 -13.32
C TYR A 130 -5.93 -14.43 -12.41
N LEU A 131 -6.82 -14.55 -11.43
CA LEU A 131 -6.90 -13.63 -10.31
C LEU A 131 -6.13 -14.19 -9.11
N TYR A 132 -5.73 -13.29 -8.22
CA TYR A 132 -4.95 -13.59 -7.04
C TYR A 132 -5.58 -12.96 -5.81
N SER A 133 -5.68 -13.74 -4.74
CA SER A 133 -6.16 -13.26 -3.44
C SER A 133 -5.35 -13.86 -2.30
N CYS A 134 -5.34 -13.16 -1.17
CA CYS A 134 -4.69 -13.67 0.03
C CYS A 134 -5.62 -14.61 0.81
N PRO A 135 -5.06 -15.63 1.50
CA PRO A 135 -5.80 -16.41 2.48
C PRO A 135 -6.41 -15.54 3.58
N ASP A 136 -7.44 -16.06 4.25
CA ASP A 136 -8.10 -15.37 5.35
C ASP A 136 -7.09 -14.96 6.44
N GLY A 137 -7.17 -13.69 6.86
CA GLY A 137 -6.28 -13.13 7.88
C GLY A 137 -4.94 -12.59 7.37
N TYR A 138 -4.63 -12.76 6.07
CA TYR A 138 -3.43 -12.18 5.45
C TYR A 138 -3.79 -10.93 4.63
N GLN A 139 -2.87 -9.96 4.60
CA GLN A 139 -2.97 -8.76 3.76
C GLN A 139 -1.99 -8.84 2.60
N GLN A 140 -2.38 -8.30 1.45
CA GLN A 140 -1.50 -8.28 0.28
C GLN A 140 -0.47 -7.14 0.41
N GLU A 141 0.80 -7.50 0.48
CA GLU A 141 1.94 -6.59 0.35
C GLU A 141 2.74 -7.03 -0.90
N ASP A 142 2.72 -6.22 -1.95
CA ASP A 142 3.30 -6.52 -3.27
C ASP A 142 2.75 -7.83 -3.89
N ASN A 143 3.63 -8.81 -4.13
CA ASN A 143 3.34 -10.12 -4.70
C ASN A 143 3.29 -11.23 -3.64
N ARG A 144 3.01 -10.88 -2.38
CA ARG A 144 2.99 -11.84 -1.28
C ARG A 144 1.92 -11.48 -0.25
N CYS A 145 1.44 -12.49 0.43
CA CYS A 145 0.50 -12.32 1.52
C CYS A 145 1.28 -12.25 2.83
N VAL A 146 1.02 -11.20 3.62
CA VAL A 146 1.71 -10.92 4.87
C VAL A 146 0.68 -10.85 6.00
N GLN A 147 0.97 -11.53 7.10
CA GLN A 147 0.23 -11.41 8.34
C GLN A 147 1.19 -10.99 9.45
N ARG A 148 0.83 -9.94 10.18
CA ARG A 148 1.59 -9.43 11.32
C ARG A 148 0.79 -9.65 12.58
N THR A 149 1.39 -10.31 13.55
CA THR A 149 0.76 -10.61 14.83
C THR A 149 1.65 -10.16 15.97
N ASP A 150 1.05 -9.50 16.95
CA ASP A 150 1.77 -9.05 18.14
C ASP A 150 1.93 -10.21 19.13
N VAL A 151 3.18 -10.40 19.55
CA VAL A 151 3.61 -11.41 20.50
C VAL A 151 4.19 -10.69 21.71
N ALA A 152 3.81 -11.15 22.90
CA ALA A 152 4.32 -10.58 24.14
C ALA A 152 5.83 -10.85 24.30
N MET A 153 6.55 -9.88 24.86
CA MET A 153 7.96 -10.04 25.20
C MET A 153 8.15 -11.16 26.23
N GLN A 154 9.19 -11.97 26.05
CA GLN A 154 9.56 -12.98 27.02
C GLN A 154 10.51 -12.42 28.07
N GLN A 155 10.50 -13.02 29.25
CA GLN A 155 11.32 -12.61 30.39
C GLN A 155 12.31 -13.71 30.74
N LYS A 156 13.60 -13.38 30.81
CA LYS A 156 14.65 -14.30 31.30
C LYS A 156 15.45 -13.66 32.42
N CYS A 157 15.93 -14.48 33.36
CA CYS A 157 16.88 -13.99 34.36
C CYS A 157 18.25 -13.70 33.72
N PRO A 158 18.95 -12.64 34.18
CA PRO A 158 20.33 -12.37 33.77
C PRO A 158 21.24 -13.59 34.00
N GLU A 159 22.36 -13.67 33.27
CA GLU A 159 23.31 -14.75 33.46
C GLU A 159 23.77 -14.84 34.93
N GLY A 160 23.73 -16.06 35.49
CA GLY A 160 24.04 -16.34 36.88
C GLY A 160 22.88 -16.20 37.87
N TYR A 161 21.67 -15.80 37.45
CA TYR A 161 20.48 -15.74 38.30
C TYR A 161 19.46 -16.82 37.91
N ALA A 162 18.89 -17.51 38.90
CA ALA A 162 17.81 -18.48 38.73
C ALA A 162 16.46 -17.85 39.11
N ALA A 163 15.37 -18.30 38.50
CA ALA A 163 14.03 -17.86 38.90
C ALA A 163 13.63 -18.55 40.21
N SER A 164 13.20 -17.79 41.21
CA SER A 164 12.57 -18.33 42.42
C SER A 164 11.10 -18.68 42.18
N ASP A 165 10.50 -19.43 43.10
CA ASP A 165 9.08 -19.81 43.09
C ASP A 165 8.12 -18.59 43.11
N THR A 166 8.63 -17.39 43.41
CA THR A 166 7.87 -16.13 43.43
C THR A 166 8.09 -15.27 42.18
N GLY A 167 8.83 -15.76 41.18
CA GLY A 167 9.13 -15.04 39.93
C GLY A 167 10.25 -13.99 40.05
N ALA A 168 10.93 -13.93 41.20
CA ALA A 168 12.11 -13.07 41.40
C ALA A 168 13.37 -13.80 40.92
N CYS A 169 14.27 -13.09 40.23
CA CYS A 169 15.57 -13.64 39.85
C CYS A 169 16.51 -13.60 41.05
N THR A 170 16.85 -14.76 41.62
CA THR A 170 17.78 -14.89 42.74
C THR A 170 19.05 -15.62 42.29
N ARG A 171 20.19 -15.17 42.78
CA ARG A 171 21.47 -15.87 42.59
C ARG A 171 21.89 -16.39 43.95
N LEU A 172 21.98 -17.72 44.11
CA LEU A 172 22.51 -18.31 45.33
C LEU A 172 24.02 -18.10 45.34
N ILE A 173 24.49 -17.18 46.17
CA ILE A 173 25.90 -17.00 46.47
C ILE A 173 26.15 -17.77 47.76
N THR A 174 26.75 -18.97 47.67
CA THR A 174 27.30 -19.63 48.86
C THR A 174 28.60 -18.94 49.21
N ALA A 175 28.54 -18.00 50.15
CA ALA A 175 29.71 -17.37 50.75
C ALA A 175 29.80 -17.76 52.21
N ASP A 176 30.84 -18.51 52.55
CA ASP A 176 31.32 -18.59 53.93
C ASP A 176 32.13 -17.33 54.25
N MET A 177 32.04 -16.95 55.52
CA MET A 177 32.77 -15.92 56.26
C MET A 177 32.26 -14.46 56.25
N LEU A 178 32.00 -14.03 57.49
CA LEU A 178 31.72 -12.70 57.98
C LEU A 178 32.98 -11.82 57.86
N SER A 179 33.04 -10.91 56.89
CA SER A 179 34.02 -9.82 56.83
C SER A 179 33.34 -8.49 57.15
N LYS A 180 33.93 -7.70 58.06
CA LYS A 180 33.33 -6.45 58.57
C LYS A 180 33.80 -5.28 57.72
N CYS A 181 32.89 -4.63 57.00
CA CYS A 181 33.20 -3.44 56.21
C CYS A 181 33.20 -2.15 57.04
N PRO A 182 34.08 -1.19 56.70
CA PRO A 182 34.09 0.13 57.33
C PRO A 182 32.80 0.92 57.03
N PRO A 183 32.43 1.91 57.87
CA PRO A 183 31.22 2.70 57.70
C PRO A 183 31.12 3.32 56.31
N GLY A 184 29.96 3.14 55.65
CA GLY A 184 29.70 3.63 54.30
C GLY A 184 30.01 2.66 53.16
N HIS A 185 30.58 1.49 53.44
CA HIS A 185 30.81 0.42 52.46
C HIS A 185 29.98 -0.82 52.80
N THR A 186 29.45 -1.50 51.78
CA THR A 186 28.71 -2.75 51.89
C THR A 186 29.59 -3.94 51.49
N PRO A 187 29.47 -5.09 52.17
CA PRO A 187 30.23 -6.29 51.83
C PRO A 187 29.76 -6.88 50.50
N SER A 188 30.71 -7.19 49.63
CA SER A 188 30.52 -7.87 48.35
C SER A 188 31.67 -8.87 48.13
N GLY A 189 31.49 -10.10 48.63
CA GLY A 189 32.56 -11.11 48.69
C GLY A 189 33.66 -10.76 49.69
N ASP A 190 34.93 -10.88 49.28
CA ASP A 190 36.12 -10.51 50.08
C ASP A 190 36.43 -9.00 50.06
N ALA A 191 35.55 -8.19 49.47
CA ALA A 191 35.74 -6.77 49.29
C ALA A 191 34.56 -5.96 49.84
N CYS A 192 34.84 -4.72 50.21
CA CYS A 192 33.85 -3.75 50.61
C CYS A 192 33.65 -2.74 49.48
N VAL A 193 32.41 -2.59 49.02
CA VAL A 193 32.05 -1.69 47.92
C VAL A 193 31.27 -0.49 48.43
N GLN A 194 31.51 0.67 47.85
CA GLN A 194 30.69 1.86 48.06
C GLN A 194 30.19 2.35 46.70
N GLU A 195 28.88 2.39 46.54
CA GLU A 195 28.25 3.01 45.37
C GLU A 195 28.19 4.53 45.57
N MET A 196 28.73 5.25 44.59
CA MET A 196 28.61 6.69 44.50
C MET A 196 27.69 7.03 43.33
N ARG A 197 26.72 7.91 43.58
CA ARG A 197 25.75 8.37 42.59
C ARG A 197 25.98 9.85 42.30
N GLU A 198 25.99 10.21 41.03
CA GLU A 198 26.04 11.59 40.56
C GLU A 198 24.89 11.87 39.60
N ALA A 199 24.41 13.12 39.61
CA ALA A 199 23.43 13.57 38.65
C ALA A 199 24.03 13.62 37.23
N VAL A 200 23.28 13.14 36.24
CA VAL A 200 23.68 13.21 34.83
C VAL A 200 23.76 14.66 34.35
N ALA A 201 24.80 14.98 33.59
CA ALA A 201 24.84 16.23 32.84
C ALA A 201 24.10 16.05 31.51
N VAL A 202 23.16 16.95 31.21
CA VAL A 202 22.41 16.94 29.95
C VAL A 202 23.16 17.77 28.92
N SER A 203 23.54 17.13 27.81
CA SER A 203 24.15 17.77 26.64
C SER A 203 23.25 17.67 25.43
N CYS A 204 23.17 18.75 24.64
CA CYS A 204 22.41 18.77 23.39
C CYS A 204 23.31 18.61 22.17
N PRO A 205 22.84 17.92 21.11
CA PRO A 205 23.53 17.87 19.83
C PRO A 205 23.78 19.26 19.26
N SER A 206 24.79 19.38 18.39
CA SER A 206 25.12 20.66 17.73
C SER A 206 23.89 21.23 17.01
N GLY A 207 23.55 22.48 17.30
CA GLY A 207 22.39 23.17 16.73
C GLY A 207 21.10 23.09 17.54
N TYR A 208 21.07 22.36 18.66
CA TYR A 208 19.93 22.30 19.59
C TYR A 208 20.23 23.01 20.91
N GLU A 209 19.23 23.70 21.45
CA GLU A 209 19.29 24.39 22.73
C GLU A 209 18.51 23.62 23.80
N ARG A 210 19.02 23.67 25.04
CA ARG A 210 18.43 22.91 26.14
C ARG A 210 17.18 23.62 26.68
N GLN A 211 16.06 22.93 26.65
CA GLN A 211 14.81 23.34 27.29
C GLN A 211 14.37 22.25 28.27
N GLY A 212 14.72 22.41 29.55
CA GLY A 212 14.48 21.39 30.59
C GLY A 212 15.37 20.15 30.39
N ASN A 213 14.73 18.98 30.19
CA ASN A 213 15.40 17.71 29.88
C ASN A 213 15.38 17.36 28.37
N SER A 214 14.85 18.26 27.53
CA SER A 214 14.75 18.06 26.09
C SER A 214 15.63 19.07 25.33
N CYS A 215 16.09 18.67 24.16
CA CYS A 215 16.85 19.52 23.27
C CYS A 215 15.94 19.98 22.14
N VAL A 216 15.82 21.30 21.95
CA VAL A 216 14.93 21.89 20.95
C VAL A 216 15.71 22.80 20.00
N ALA A 217 15.33 22.80 18.73
CA ALA A 217 15.86 23.74 17.75
C ALA A 217 14.70 24.33 16.95
N ALA A 218 14.76 25.65 16.72
CA ALA A 218 13.82 26.32 15.83
C ALA A 218 14.38 26.29 14.40
N ARG A 219 13.64 25.69 13.47
CA ARG A 219 13.91 25.85 12.04
C ARG A 219 13.08 27.00 11.49
N TYR A 220 13.69 27.84 10.66
CA TYR A 220 13.04 28.99 10.06
C TYR A 220 12.98 28.87 8.54
N THR A 221 11.87 29.30 7.96
CA THR A 221 11.71 29.41 6.51
C THR A 221 10.97 30.69 6.11
N GLN A 222 11.00 30.99 4.81
CA GLN A 222 10.25 32.09 4.23
C GLN A 222 8.77 31.72 4.10
N LYS A 223 7.90 32.71 4.33
CA LYS A 223 6.45 32.59 4.12
C LYS A 223 6.13 32.40 2.65
N GLN A 224 5.04 31.68 2.38
CA GLN A 224 4.55 31.47 1.03
C GLN A 224 3.40 32.43 0.74
N LEU A 225 3.33 32.88 -0.51
CA LEU A 225 2.24 33.70 -1.01
C LEU A 225 1.22 32.81 -1.70
N ARG A 226 -0.05 32.93 -1.30
CA ARG A 226 -1.17 32.22 -1.92
C ARG A 226 -2.28 33.18 -2.29
N CYS A 227 -2.93 32.86 -3.41
CA CYS A 227 -4.10 33.58 -3.90
C CYS A 227 -5.37 32.76 -3.65
N THR A 228 -6.48 33.46 -3.43
CA THR A 228 -7.80 32.83 -3.36
C THR A 228 -8.16 32.22 -4.72
N LYS A 229 -9.05 31.22 -4.71
CA LYS A 229 -9.42 30.49 -5.92
C LYS A 229 -9.94 31.45 -7.00
N GLY A 230 -9.29 31.45 -8.16
CA GLY A 230 -9.63 32.29 -9.32
C GLY A 230 -8.73 33.51 -9.53
N TYR A 231 -7.72 33.73 -8.68
CA TYR A 231 -6.71 34.78 -8.85
C TYR A 231 -5.33 34.15 -9.09
N ASP A 232 -4.53 34.77 -9.96
CA ASP A 232 -3.16 34.38 -10.29
C ASP A 232 -2.15 35.30 -9.58
N LEU A 233 -1.06 34.73 -9.05
CA LEU A 233 -0.03 35.50 -8.36
C LEU A 233 0.88 36.20 -9.37
N VAL A 234 0.94 37.54 -9.29
CA VAL A 234 1.82 38.39 -10.11
C VAL A 234 2.63 39.27 -9.15
N GLY A 235 3.89 38.92 -8.94
CA GLY A 235 4.72 39.53 -7.88
C GLY A 235 4.15 39.21 -6.50
N ASP A 236 3.85 40.25 -5.71
CA ASP A 236 3.24 40.12 -4.37
C ASP A 236 1.71 40.33 -4.37
N THR A 237 1.10 40.42 -5.56
CA THR A 237 -0.33 40.76 -5.72
C THR A 237 -1.07 39.68 -6.50
N CYS A 238 -2.24 39.29 -6.02
CA CYS A 238 -3.14 38.35 -6.67
C CYS A 238 -4.00 39.10 -7.68
N THR A 239 -3.98 38.66 -8.94
CA THR A 239 -4.68 39.31 -10.05
C THR A 239 -5.66 38.35 -10.72
N GLN A 240 -6.91 38.76 -10.87
CA GLN A 240 -7.90 38.04 -11.67
C GLN A 240 -8.28 38.87 -12.90
N ILE A 241 -8.37 38.22 -14.06
CA ILE A 241 -8.83 38.86 -15.30
C ILE A 241 -10.31 38.51 -15.50
N LYS A 242 -11.17 39.53 -15.50
CA LYS A 242 -12.59 39.39 -15.86
C LYS A 242 -12.79 39.88 -17.30
N THR A 243 -13.28 38.99 -18.16
CA THR A 243 -13.49 39.28 -19.59
C THR A 243 -14.98 39.35 -19.89
N ALA A 244 -15.42 40.44 -20.54
CA ALA A 244 -16.79 40.62 -21.01
C ALA A 244 -16.87 40.53 -22.55
N ALA A 245 -18.04 40.12 -23.06
CA ALA A 245 -18.30 39.95 -24.50
C ALA A 245 -18.19 41.27 -25.29
N LYS A 246 -18.01 41.16 -26.61
CA LYS A 246 -17.70 42.28 -27.51
C LYS A 246 -18.77 43.39 -27.46
N TYR A 247 -18.41 44.53 -26.85
CA TYR A 247 -19.16 45.79 -26.93
C TYR A 247 -18.55 46.72 -27.99
N ALA A 248 -19.31 47.71 -28.45
CA ALA A 248 -18.83 48.76 -29.34
C ALA A 248 -17.75 49.66 -28.69
N SER A 249 -17.70 49.71 -27.36
CA SER A 249 -16.69 50.42 -26.56
C SER A 249 -16.64 49.81 -25.14
N CYS A 250 -15.45 49.72 -24.54
CA CYS A 250 -15.28 49.13 -23.21
C CYS A 250 -15.73 50.08 -22.07
N PRO A 251 -16.34 49.57 -20.98
CA PRO A 251 -16.65 50.34 -19.79
C PRO A 251 -15.42 51.02 -19.15
N PRO A 252 -15.59 52.10 -18.36
CA PRO A 252 -14.53 52.68 -17.54
C PRO A 252 -13.86 51.60 -16.68
N ASP A 253 -12.54 51.68 -16.52
CA ASP A 253 -11.70 50.70 -15.78
C ASP A 253 -11.50 49.33 -16.47
N SER A 254 -11.89 49.20 -17.74
CA SER A 254 -11.58 48.02 -18.57
C SER A 254 -10.87 48.39 -19.87
N ALA A 255 -9.96 47.53 -20.33
CA ALA A 255 -9.15 47.75 -21.52
C ALA A 255 -9.59 46.80 -22.65
N LEU A 256 -9.59 47.29 -23.90
CA LEU A 256 -9.86 46.44 -25.06
C LEU A 256 -8.59 45.65 -25.41
N LYS A 257 -8.65 44.32 -25.31
CA LYS A 257 -7.55 43.42 -25.68
C LYS A 257 -8.10 42.28 -26.54
N ASP A 258 -7.54 42.11 -27.74
CA ASP A 258 -7.95 41.08 -28.72
C ASP A 258 -9.46 41.08 -29.03
N GLY A 259 -10.05 42.27 -29.08
CA GLY A 259 -11.47 42.47 -29.38
C GLY A 259 -12.43 42.16 -28.22
N SER A 260 -11.94 41.88 -27.01
CA SER A 260 -12.75 41.69 -25.80
C SER A 260 -12.37 42.72 -24.73
N CYS A 261 -13.32 43.10 -23.87
CA CYS A 261 -13.03 44.03 -22.77
C CYS A 261 -12.52 43.24 -21.55
N VAL A 262 -11.29 43.52 -21.11
CA VAL A 262 -10.65 42.89 -19.96
C VAL A 262 -10.54 43.88 -18.80
N ARG A 263 -10.91 43.44 -17.60
CA ARG A 263 -10.70 44.19 -16.34
C ARG A 263 -9.83 43.37 -15.40
N TYR A 264 -8.85 44.02 -14.78
CA TYR A 264 -7.98 43.43 -13.78
C TYR A 264 -8.50 43.75 -12.38
N GLU A 265 -8.66 42.73 -11.55
CA GLU A 265 -8.91 42.88 -10.11
C GLU A 265 -7.67 42.48 -9.35
N HIS A 266 -7.21 43.36 -8.46
CA HIS A 266 -6.03 43.13 -7.63
C HIS A 266 -6.41 42.97 -6.17
N THR A 267 -5.87 41.95 -5.52
CA THR A 267 -5.97 41.73 -4.08
C THR A 267 -4.61 41.36 -3.51
N ALA A 268 -4.37 41.66 -2.23
CA ALA A 268 -3.12 41.30 -1.58
C ALA A 268 -3.02 39.78 -1.44
N ALA A 269 -1.83 39.21 -1.70
CA ALA A 269 -1.60 37.80 -1.49
C ALA A 269 -1.64 37.43 0.00
N LEU A 270 -2.25 36.28 0.31
CA LEU A 270 -2.28 35.74 1.67
C LEU A 270 -0.90 35.20 2.02
N GLN A 271 -0.43 35.49 3.22
CA GLN A 271 0.84 35.01 3.75
C GLN A 271 0.57 33.81 4.65
N GLU A 272 1.02 32.64 4.21
CA GLU A 272 0.82 31.39 4.93
C GLU A 272 2.15 30.68 5.12
N CYS A 273 2.24 29.93 6.21
CA CYS A 273 3.37 29.07 6.46
C CYS A 273 3.16 27.70 5.78
N PRO A 274 4.24 27.05 5.32
CA PRO A 274 4.17 25.67 4.86
C PRO A 274 3.57 24.75 5.94
N ASP A 275 3.03 23.61 5.50
CA ASP A 275 2.40 22.63 6.39
C ASP A 275 3.31 22.30 7.59
N ASN A 276 2.71 22.30 8.79
CA ASN A 276 3.36 22.03 10.08
C ASN A 276 4.34 23.12 10.58
N MET A 277 4.18 24.38 10.16
CA MET A 277 4.96 25.52 10.69
C MET A 277 4.06 26.65 11.21
N GLU A 278 4.53 27.35 12.24
CA GLU A 278 3.84 28.46 12.88
C GLU A 278 4.39 29.82 12.44
N MET A 279 3.53 30.84 12.41
CA MET A 279 3.91 32.23 12.10
C MET A 279 4.38 32.95 13.37
N GLY A 280 5.67 33.34 13.41
CA GLY A 280 6.25 34.09 14.52
C GLY A 280 7.14 35.22 14.03
N LYS A 281 6.84 36.46 14.45
CA LYS A 281 7.63 37.68 14.10
C LYS A 281 7.91 37.81 12.58
N GLY A 282 6.93 37.46 11.75
CA GLY A 282 7.01 37.60 10.29
C GLY A 282 7.82 36.52 9.55
N LYS A 283 8.23 35.46 10.24
CA LYS A 283 8.86 34.26 9.67
C LYS A 283 8.09 33.01 10.08
N CYS A 284 8.18 31.98 9.26
CA CYS A 284 7.62 30.69 9.60
C CYS A 284 8.67 29.88 10.36
N TYR A 285 8.27 29.28 11.49
CA TYR A 285 9.16 28.43 12.27
C TYR A 285 8.49 27.12 12.69
N ALA A 286 9.30 26.09 12.86
CA ALA A 286 8.90 24.83 13.47
C ALA A 286 9.90 24.44 14.56
N MET A 287 9.39 23.86 15.64
CA MET A 287 10.21 23.37 16.74
C MET A 287 10.51 21.89 16.51
N GLU A 288 11.78 21.54 16.46
CA GLU A 288 12.23 20.14 16.39
C GLU A 288 12.76 19.71 17.75
N SER A 289 12.33 18.53 18.21
CA SER A 289 12.85 17.92 19.43
C SER A 289 13.86 16.84 19.10
N ALA A 290 15.01 16.88 19.77
CA ALA A 290 16.01 15.81 19.75
C ALA A 290 16.17 15.20 21.14
N ALA A 291 16.55 13.93 21.18
CA ALA A 291 16.88 13.24 22.41
C ALA A 291 18.12 13.89 23.05
N ALA A 292 18.01 14.18 24.34
CA ALA A 292 19.12 14.65 25.15
C ALA A 292 20.17 13.54 25.33
N GLN A 293 21.45 13.92 25.33
CA GLN A 293 22.55 13.01 25.64
C GLN A 293 22.94 13.17 27.11
N TYR A 294 22.97 12.05 27.84
CA TYR A 294 23.43 12.01 29.22
C TYR A 294 24.93 11.75 29.25
N VAL A 295 25.67 12.66 29.90
CA VAL A 295 27.11 12.58 30.04
C VAL A 295 27.46 12.49 31.52
N CYS A 296 28.34 11.54 31.85
CA CYS A 296 28.85 11.35 33.19
C CYS A 296 30.21 12.03 33.39
N GLY A 297 30.46 12.50 34.61
CA GLY A 297 31.75 13.02 35.03
C GLY A 297 32.86 11.98 34.94
N LYS A 298 34.12 12.42 34.99
CA LYS A 298 35.27 11.51 34.94
C LYS A 298 35.21 10.52 36.11
N GLY A 299 35.21 9.22 35.79
CA GLY A 299 35.18 8.13 36.79
C GLY A 299 33.81 7.50 37.02
N TYR A 300 32.75 7.97 36.35
CA TYR A 300 31.39 7.44 36.45
C TYR A 300 30.91 6.85 35.12
N THR A 301 30.12 5.78 35.19
CA THR A 301 29.46 5.11 34.06
C THR A 301 27.95 5.34 34.11
N LEU A 302 27.32 5.48 32.94
CA LEU A 302 25.89 5.70 32.83
C LEU A 302 25.10 4.39 33.01
N GLU A 303 24.21 4.35 33.99
CA GLU A 303 23.26 3.25 34.20
C GLU A 303 21.84 3.84 34.23
N GLY A 304 21.10 3.67 33.13
CA GLY A 304 19.80 4.31 32.94
C GLY A 304 19.92 5.84 32.85
N VAL A 305 19.42 6.55 33.87
CA VAL A 305 19.44 8.03 33.98
C VAL A 305 20.32 8.54 35.13
N GLN A 306 21.18 7.68 35.68
CA GLN A 306 22.10 8.04 36.77
C GLN A 306 23.53 7.65 36.42
N CYS A 307 24.48 8.48 36.88
CA CYS A 307 25.90 8.18 36.78
C CYS A 307 26.34 7.43 38.04
N LEU A 308 26.88 6.23 37.88
CA LEU A 308 27.35 5.39 38.97
C LEU A 308 28.86 5.17 38.87
N ALA A 309 29.51 5.22 40.03
CA ALA A 309 30.88 4.77 40.20
C ALA A 309 30.93 3.84 41.41
N THR A 310 31.68 2.75 41.29
CA THR A 310 31.90 1.80 42.38
C THR A 310 33.32 1.95 42.89
N HIS A 311 33.46 2.26 44.17
CA HIS A 311 34.74 2.25 44.84
C HIS A 311 34.86 0.97 45.66
N THR A 312 35.92 0.20 45.41
CA THR A 312 36.14 -1.11 46.03
C THR A 312 37.41 -1.08 46.86
N ILE A 313 37.30 -1.49 48.12
CA ILE A 313 38.43 -1.65 49.03
C ILE A 313 38.46 -3.09 49.57
N ALA A 314 39.64 -3.55 49.99
CA ALA A 314 39.76 -4.87 50.61
C ALA A 314 39.02 -4.89 51.96
N ALA A 315 38.30 -5.97 52.23
CA ALA A 315 37.71 -6.18 53.55
C ALA A 315 38.82 -6.58 54.55
N HIS A 316 38.65 -6.20 55.82
CA HIS A 316 39.52 -6.59 56.94
C HIS A 316 38.89 -7.70 57.77
#